data_AF-A0A959YN92-F1
#
_entry.id   AF-A0A959YN92-F1
#
_cell.length_a   1.000
_cell.length_b   1.000
_cell.length_c   1.000
_cell.angle_alpha   90.00
_cell.angle_beta   90.00
_cell.angle_gamma   90.00
#
_symmetry.space_group_name_H-M   'P 1'
#
loop_
_entity.id
_entity.type
_entity.pdbx_description
1 polymer ?
#
loop_
_entity_poly.entity_id
_entity_poly.type
_entity_poly.pdbx_seq_one_letter_code
_entity_poly.pdbx_strand_id
1 'polypeptide(L)'
;MQVCIKCKIEKPWGDFYKRAKLKSGKPNPTGHRSECKECERTRYADYRIKNKDKIKKQRLEYCKANRKKLCEKTKAYNKKQQALDPLWNIKNNLRNLYRITLDDYYELLKSQDNKCAICLSPPKDTRKGRLLLMCVDHVKGTKPPQLRGILCKHCNSGIGQLKHDVNLIQASIDYLNNNLSHSHKISYIPNHTKLEIIRQLQQHLCKICKQPETTKHHYNNSSILKVDHDHKSGLVRGALCSNCNVALGLFNDSPALLQQAIKYLQRFQNKFPN
;
A
#
# COMPACT_ATOMS: atom_id res chain seq x y z
N MET A 1 44.27 -27.11 16.07
CA MET A 1 43.95 -27.00 14.64
C MET A 1 43.20 -28.26 14.21
N GLN A 2 42.42 -28.21 13.12
CA GLN A 2 41.72 -29.38 12.56
C GLN A 2 41.68 -29.27 11.04
N VAL A 3 41.92 -30.38 10.34
CA VAL A 3 41.78 -30.46 8.87
C VAL A 3 40.31 -30.66 8.50
N CYS A 4 39.79 -29.79 7.62
CA CYS A 4 38.43 -29.93 7.11
C CYS A 4 38.31 -31.14 6.19
N ILE A 5 37.35 -32.03 6.43
CA ILE A 5 37.17 -33.23 5.58
C ILE A 5 36.71 -32.91 4.15
N LYS A 6 36.15 -31.71 3.91
CA LYS A 6 35.60 -31.31 2.61
C LYS A 6 36.60 -30.55 1.75
N CYS A 7 37.20 -29.47 2.26
CA CYS A 7 38.20 -28.70 1.50
C CYS A 7 39.65 -29.14 1.74
N LYS A 8 39.90 -30.04 2.68
CA LYS A 8 41.23 -30.59 3.02
C LYS A 8 42.25 -29.56 3.55
N ILE A 9 41.80 -28.35 3.90
CA ILE A 9 42.62 -27.29 4.49
C ILE A 9 42.62 -27.41 6.03
N GLU A 10 43.78 -27.22 6.64
CA GLU A 10 43.93 -27.09 8.10
C GLU A 10 43.44 -25.72 8.58
N LYS A 11 42.51 -25.70 9.53
CA LYS A 11 41.91 -24.47 10.08
C LYS A 11 41.86 -24.48 11.61
N PRO A 12 41.80 -23.32 12.27
CA PRO A 12 41.56 -23.23 13.71
C PRO A 12 40.23 -23.86 14.12
N TRP A 13 40.13 -24.32 15.36
CA TRP A 13 38.90 -24.91 15.92
C TRP A 13 37.68 -23.96 15.83
N GLY A 14 37.93 -22.64 15.88
CA GLY A 14 36.91 -21.61 15.69
C GLY A 14 36.20 -21.66 14.33
N ASP A 15 36.78 -22.29 13.32
CA ASP A 15 36.19 -22.45 11.98
C ASP A 15 35.31 -23.68 11.83
N PHE A 16 35.06 -24.41 12.92
CA PHE A 16 34.18 -25.57 12.94
C PHE A 16 33.01 -25.32 13.89
N TYR A 17 31.83 -25.83 13.54
CA TYR A 17 30.69 -25.74 14.46
C TYR A 17 30.87 -26.73 15.62
N LYS A 18 30.58 -26.27 16.84
CA LYS A 18 30.59 -27.12 18.03
C LYS A 18 29.55 -28.23 17.90
N ARG A 19 29.93 -29.42 18.34
CA ARG A 19 29.08 -30.61 18.34
C ARG A 19 29.49 -31.54 19.48
N ALA A 20 28.69 -31.55 20.55
CA ALA A 20 29.00 -32.34 21.75
C ALA A 20 28.86 -33.86 21.56
N LYS A 21 27.97 -34.31 20.66
CA LYS A 21 27.68 -35.74 20.42
C LYS A 21 27.75 -36.10 18.94
N LEU A 22 28.30 -37.27 18.63
CA LEU A 22 28.31 -37.86 17.28
C LEU A 22 26.89 -38.25 16.84
N LYS A 23 26.73 -38.64 15.56
CA LYS A 23 25.40 -39.06 15.05
C LYS A 23 24.90 -40.32 15.77
N SER A 24 25.81 -41.16 16.24
CA SER A 24 25.57 -42.35 17.05
C SER A 24 25.14 -42.05 18.49
N GLY A 25 25.04 -40.78 18.90
CA GLY A 25 24.72 -40.39 20.27
C GLY A 25 25.90 -40.41 21.25
N LYS A 26 27.04 -41.04 20.87
CA LYS A 26 28.28 -41.06 21.67
C LYS A 26 28.90 -39.65 21.81
N PRO A 27 29.65 -39.37 22.88
CA PRO A 27 30.42 -38.13 23.01
C PRO A 27 31.33 -37.91 21.80
N ASN A 28 31.44 -36.66 21.35
CA ASN A 28 32.33 -36.31 20.24
C ASN A 28 33.73 -35.99 20.78
N PRO A 29 34.77 -36.79 20.46
CA PRO A 29 36.11 -36.60 21.01
C PRO A 29 36.72 -35.23 20.74
N THR A 30 36.40 -34.63 19.59
CA THR A 30 36.94 -33.32 19.18
C THR A 30 36.06 -32.15 19.63
N GLY A 31 34.83 -32.42 20.09
CA GLY A 31 33.82 -31.41 20.41
C GLY A 31 33.35 -30.55 19.21
N HIS A 32 33.85 -30.81 18.00
CA HIS A 32 33.58 -30.01 16.80
C HIS A 32 33.17 -30.90 15.61
N ARG A 33 32.52 -30.30 14.62
CA ARG A 33 32.27 -30.96 13.34
C ARG A 33 33.57 -31.11 12.56
N SER A 34 33.63 -32.13 11.72
CA SER A 34 34.75 -32.40 10.82
C SER A 34 34.76 -31.54 9.55
N GLU A 35 33.61 -30.97 9.17
CA GLU A 35 33.45 -30.02 8.07
C GLU A 35 33.53 -28.59 8.61
N CYS A 36 34.31 -27.73 7.95
CA CYS A 36 34.42 -26.32 8.33
C CYS A 36 33.14 -25.54 8.03
N LYS A 37 32.94 -24.42 8.73
CA LYS A 37 31.76 -23.55 8.62
C LYS A 37 31.49 -23.10 7.19
N GLU A 38 32.55 -22.81 6.45
CA GLU A 38 32.47 -22.35 5.06
C GLU A 38 31.92 -23.43 4.13
N CYS A 39 32.54 -24.62 4.12
CA CYS A 39 32.05 -25.76 3.34
C CYS A 39 30.61 -26.12 3.70
N GLU A 40 30.28 -26.12 5.00
CA GLU A 40 28.93 -26.41 5.47
C GLU A 40 27.92 -25.35 4.98
N ARG A 41 28.26 -24.06 5.01
CA ARG A 41 27.42 -22.98 4.47
C ARG A 41 27.18 -23.13 2.98
N THR A 42 28.22 -23.39 2.19
CA THR A 42 28.10 -23.59 0.74
C THR A 42 27.20 -24.79 0.43
N ARG A 43 27.46 -25.93 1.06
CA ARG A 43 26.62 -27.14 0.90
C ARG A 43 25.16 -26.89 1.29
N TYR A 44 24.90 -26.13 2.35
CA TYR A 44 23.52 -25.78 2.72
C TYR A 44 22.87 -24.76 1.78
N ALA A 45 23.63 -23.83 1.19
CA ALA A 45 23.14 -22.92 0.16
C ALA A 45 22.70 -23.72 -1.08
N ASP A 46 23.54 -24.64 -1.55
CA ASP A 46 23.22 -25.53 -2.68
C ASP A 46 22.00 -26.39 -2.39
N TYR A 47 21.92 -26.98 -1.19
CA TYR A 47 20.76 -27.76 -0.77
C TYR A 47 19.48 -26.91 -0.80
N ARG A 48 19.52 -25.66 -0.32
CA ARG A 48 18.37 -24.75 -0.33
C ARG A 48 17.92 -24.40 -1.74
N ILE A 49 18.85 -24.22 -2.68
CA ILE A 49 18.55 -23.97 -4.09
C ILE A 49 17.89 -25.21 -4.70
N LYS A 50 18.53 -26.38 -4.59
CA LYS A 50 18.04 -27.65 -5.15
C LYS A 50 16.70 -28.10 -4.57
N ASN A 51 16.40 -27.74 -3.31
CA ASN A 51 15.20 -28.19 -2.59
C ASN A 51 14.23 -27.04 -2.28
N LYS A 52 14.28 -25.93 -3.03
CA LYS A 52 13.51 -24.71 -2.76
C LYS A 52 12.02 -24.99 -2.54
N ASP A 53 11.40 -25.77 -3.40
CA ASP A 53 9.96 -26.06 -3.33
C ASP A 53 9.59 -26.99 -2.19
N LYS A 54 10.41 -28.01 -1.93
CA LYS A 54 10.25 -28.91 -0.77
C LYS A 54 10.32 -28.11 0.54
N ILE A 55 11.29 -27.21 0.67
CA ILE A 55 11.45 -26.35 1.84
C ILE A 55 10.26 -25.40 1.97
N LYS A 56 9.79 -24.82 0.86
CA LYS A 56 8.62 -23.94 0.83
C LYS A 56 7.36 -24.68 1.30
N LYS A 57 7.13 -25.90 0.82
CA LYS A 57 6.01 -26.77 1.22
C LYS A 57 6.05 -27.09 2.70
N GLN A 58 7.20 -27.59 3.19
CA GLN A 58 7.39 -27.90 4.61
C GLN A 58 7.18 -26.68 5.51
N ARG A 59 7.66 -25.50 5.09
CA ARG A 59 7.45 -24.24 5.81
C ARG A 59 5.98 -23.85 5.86
N LEU A 60 5.26 -24.02 4.75
CA LEU A 60 3.82 -23.74 4.70
C LEU A 60 3.04 -24.67 5.64
N GLU A 61 3.34 -25.96 5.63
CA GLU A 61 2.73 -26.95 6.53
C GLU A 61 3.00 -26.62 7.99
N TYR A 62 4.26 -26.31 8.33
CA TYR A 62 4.64 -25.86 9.67
C TYR A 62 3.87 -24.60 10.09
N CYS A 63 3.80 -23.59 9.22
CA CYS A 63 3.08 -22.35 9.49
C CYS A 63 1.58 -22.57 9.69
N LYS A 64 0.97 -23.48 8.93
CA LYS A 64 -0.44 -23.87 9.10
C LYS A 64 -0.66 -24.56 10.45
N ALA A 65 0.13 -25.59 10.73
CA ALA A 65 0.04 -26.36 11.98
C ALA A 65 0.32 -25.50 13.24
N ASN A 66 1.15 -24.46 13.13
CA ASN A 66 1.57 -23.63 14.26
C ASN A 66 1.05 -22.19 14.20
N ARG A 67 -0.01 -21.92 13.43
CA ARG A 67 -0.49 -20.55 13.14
C ARG A 67 -0.71 -19.72 14.41
N LYS A 68 -1.38 -20.28 15.42
CA LYS A 68 -1.70 -19.59 16.69
C LYS A 68 -0.42 -19.22 17.46
N LYS A 69 0.46 -20.20 17.68
CA LYS A 69 1.76 -20.01 18.35
C LYS A 69 2.64 -18.99 17.64
N LEU A 70 2.69 -19.01 16.31
CA LEU A 70 3.46 -18.05 15.51
C LEU A 70 2.86 -16.63 15.61
N CYS A 71 1.54 -16.51 15.59
CA CYS A 71 0.84 -15.24 15.78
C CYS A 71 1.12 -14.65 17.16
N GLU A 72 1.00 -15.44 18.23
CA GLU A 72 1.28 -15.03 19.61
C GLU A 72 2.74 -14.59 19.78
N LYS A 73 3.68 -15.38 19.27
CA LYS A 73 5.12 -15.03 19.28
C LYS A 73 5.39 -13.70 18.56
N THR A 74 4.75 -13.48 17.41
CA THR A 74 4.89 -12.24 16.63
C THR A 74 4.29 -11.05 17.38
N LYS A 75 3.11 -11.22 18.00
CA LYS A 75 2.48 -10.19 18.84
C LYS A 75 3.37 -9.80 20.02
N ALA A 76 3.92 -10.78 20.73
CA ALA A 76 4.82 -10.54 21.87
C ALA A 76 6.09 -9.80 21.44
N TYR A 77 6.70 -10.22 20.33
CA TYR A 77 7.86 -9.53 19.76
C TYR A 77 7.54 -8.07 19.40
N ASN A 78 6.46 -7.84 18.65
CA ASN A 78 6.04 -6.50 18.24
C ASN A 78 5.73 -5.61 19.46
N LYS A 79 5.07 -6.15 20.49
CA LYS A 79 4.80 -5.43 21.75
C LYS A 79 6.10 -5.00 22.43
N LYS A 80 7.09 -5.90 22.52
CA LYS A 80 8.42 -5.59 23.08
C LYS A 80 9.11 -4.48 22.28
N GLN A 81 9.08 -4.56 20.95
CA GLN A 81 9.71 -3.55 20.10
C GLN A 81 9.03 -2.18 20.22
N GLN A 82 7.70 -2.13 20.26
CA GLN A 82 6.94 -0.88 20.44
C GLN A 82 7.18 -0.23 21.80
N ALA A 83 7.46 -1.02 22.84
CA ALA A 83 7.84 -0.50 24.15
C ALA A 83 9.26 0.11 24.16
N LEU A 84 10.17 -0.40 23.32
CA LEU A 84 11.53 0.13 23.17
C LEU A 84 11.57 1.38 22.28
N ASP A 85 10.81 1.37 21.18
CA ASP A 85 10.71 2.48 20.24
C ASP A 85 9.23 2.71 19.86
N PRO A 86 8.59 3.78 20.37
CA PRO A 86 7.21 4.12 20.03
C PRO A 86 6.98 4.32 18.52
N LEU A 87 8.02 4.63 17.74
CA LEU A 87 7.97 4.80 16.29
C LEU A 87 8.26 3.50 15.52
N TRP A 88 8.46 2.36 16.21
CA TRP A 88 8.85 1.10 15.59
C TRP A 88 7.91 0.68 14.45
N ASN A 89 6.59 0.79 14.66
CA ASN A 89 5.61 0.43 13.62
C ASN A 89 5.77 1.30 12.37
N ILE A 90 6.01 2.61 12.55
CA ILE A 90 6.21 3.56 11.46
C ILE A 90 7.50 3.21 10.70
N LYS A 91 8.63 3.13 11.41
CA LYS A 91 9.93 2.79 10.83
C LYS A 91 9.89 1.45 10.08
N ASN A 92 9.25 0.46 10.67
CA ASN A 92 9.12 -0.87 10.07
C ASN A 92 8.23 -0.87 8.83
N ASN A 93 7.14 -0.08 8.82
CA ASN A 93 6.31 0.08 7.62
C ASN A 93 7.06 0.79 6.49
N LEU A 94 7.75 1.89 6.79
CA LEU A 94 8.60 2.62 5.84
C LEU A 94 9.64 1.68 5.19
N ARG A 95 10.36 0.94 6.02
CA ARG A 95 11.38 -0.01 5.55
C ARG A 95 10.82 -1.18 4.73
N ASN A 96 9.70 -1.77 5.15
CA ASN A 96 9.19 -2.99 4.51
C ASN A 96 8.37 -2.71 3.27
N LEU A 97 7.58 -1.63 3.27
CA LEU A 97 6.70 -1.27 2.16
C LEU A 97 7.39 -0.36 1.15
N TYR A 98 8.24 0.55 1.60
CA TYR A 98 8.78 1.62 0.75
C TYR A 98 10.30 1.62 0.62
N ARG A 99 11.00 0.75 1.39
CA ARG A 99 12.47 0.62 1.38
C ARG A 99 13.21 1.91 1.75
N ILE A 100 12.57 2.78 2.53
CA ILE A 100 13.16 4.02 3.05
C ILE A 100 13.23 4.02 4.58
N THR A 101 14.15 4.80 5.13
CA THR A 101 14.23 5.09 6.56
C THR A 101 13.23 6.18 6.96
N LEU A 102 13.15 6.48 8.27
CA LEU A 102 12.36 7.62 8.74
C LEU A 102 13.02 8.96 8.38
N ASP A 103 14.35 9.00 8.29
CA ASP A 103 15.08 10.21 7.94
C ASP A 103 14.90 10.51 6.44
N ASP A 104 15.00 9.50 5.58
CA ASP A 104 14.67 9.59 4.15
C ASP A 104 13.25 10.15 3.92
N TYR A 105 12.30 9.73 4.76
CA TYR A 105 10.93 10.26 4.71
C TYR A 105 10.89 11.76 4.99
N TYR A 106 11.58 12.20 6.06
CA TYR A 106 11.62 13.62 6.42
C TYR A 106 12.40 14.45 5.40
N GLU A 107 13.46 13.91 4.80
CA GLU A 107 14.19 14.56 3.71
C GLU A 107 13.30 14.73 2.48
N LEU A 108 12.55 13.70 2.09
CA LEU A 108 11.59 13.80 0.99
C LEU A 108 10.49 14.82 1.29
N LEU A 109 9.93 14.82 2.50
CA LEU A 109 8.93 15.80 2.91
C LEU A 109 9.49 17.22 2.92
N LYS A 110 10.73 17.41 3.40
CA LYS A 110 11.44 18.69 3.39
C LYS A 110 11.68 19.20 1.96
N SER A 111 12.02 18.31 1.02
CA SER A 111 12.16 18.66 -0.40
C SER A 111 10.85 19.16 -1.04
N GLN A 112 9.71 18.88 -0.40
CA GLN A 112 8.38 19.37 -0.78
C GLN A 112 7.93 20.56 0.09
N ASP A 113 8.86 21.28 0.71
CA ASP A 113 8.55 22.40 1.62
C ASP A 113 7.61 21.98 2.78
N ASN A 114 7.81 20.77 3.29
CA ASN A 114 7.00 20.16 4.35
C ASN A 114 5.50 20.10 4.05
N LYS A 115 5.13 20.00 2.78
CA LYS A 115 3.74 20.03 2.31
C LYS A 115 3.41 18.84 1.42
N CYS A 116 2.10 18.59 1.25
CA CYS A 116 1.58 17.64 0.27
C CYS A 116 1.99 18.06 -1.14
N ALA A 117 2.53 17.14 -1.94
CA ALA A 117 2.99 17.43 -3.30
C ALA A 117 1.87 17.80 -4.30
N ILE A 118 0.59 17.58 -3.95
CA ILE A 118 -0.56 17.93 -4.79
C ILE A 118 -1.26 19.18 -4.30
N CYS A 119 -1.74 19.21 -3.06
CA CYS A 119 -2.53 20.34 -2.56
C CYS A 119 -1.72 21.40 -1.81
N LEU A 120 -0.42 21.20 -1.66
CA LEU A 120 0.51 22.11 -0.97
C LEU A 120 0.12 22.44 0.49
N SER A 121 -0.80 21.67 1.07
CA SER A 121 -1.17 21.81 2.48
C SER A 121 -0.13 21.13 3.38
N PRO A 122 0.20 21.72 4.54
CA PRO A 122 1.02 21.05 5.54
C PRO A 122 0.27 19.86 6.17
N PRO A 123 0.99 18.94 6.85
CA PRO A 123 0.36 17.93 7.68
C PRO A 123 -0.56 18.59 8.72
N LYS A 124 -1.79 18.11 8.81
CA LYS A 124 -2.81 18.65 9.74
C LYS A 124 -3.54 17.57 10.53
N ASP A 125 -3.48 16.32 10.07
CA ASP A 125 -4.20 15.22 10.69
C ASP A 125 -3.52 14.84 12.01
N THR A 126 -4.29 14.81 13.11
CA THR A 126 -3.77 14.40 14.41
C THR A 126 -4.53 13.18 14.94
N ARG A 127 -3.88 12.40 15.81
CA ARG A 127 -4.52 11.31 16.56
C ARG A 127 -4.00 11.29 17.98
N LYS A 128 -4.91 11.42 18.95
CA LYS A 128 -4.57 11.53 20.38
C LYS A 128 -3.51 12.63 20.62
N GLY A 129 -3.73 13.80 20.02
CA GLY A 129 -2.85 14.97 20.15
C GLY A 129 -1.52 14.91 19.37
N ARG A 130 -1.24 13.84 18.61
CA ARG A 130 0.00 13.71 17.82
C ARG A 130 -0.26 13.85 16.33
N LEU A 131 0.57 14.62 15.64
CA LEU A 131 0.55 14.77 14.19
C LEU A 131 0.82 13.43 13.50
N LEU A 132 -0.01 13.08 12.53
CA LEU A 132 0.14 11.89 11.71
C LEU A 132 1.06 12.16 10.53
N LEU A 133 1.87 11.16 10.16
CA LEU A 133 2.64 11.19 8.93
C LEU A 133 1.70 11.16 7.72
N MET A 134 2.01 11.99 6.74
CA MET A 134 1.40 11.97 5.41
C MET A 134 1.84 10.72 4.63
N CYS A 135 1.03 10.32 3.65
CA CYS A 135 1.19 9.10 2.88
C CYS A 135 2.42 9.15 1.96
N VAL A 136 3.16 8.05 1.87
CA VAL A 136 4.21 7.86 0.86
C VAL A 136 3.54 7.31 -0.41
N ASP A 137 3.45 8.14 -1.43
CA ASP A 137 2.88 7.79 -2.72
C ASP A 137 3.93 7.22 -3.68
N HIS A 138 3.52 6.25 -4.48
CA HIS A 138 4.43 5.43 -5.28
C HIS A 138 3.75 4.90 -6.56
N VAL A 139 4.58 4.50 -7.52
CA VAL A 139 4.15 3.83 -8.74
C VAL A 139 3.72 2.40 -8.43
N LYS A 140 2.51 2.02 -8.85
CA LYS A 140 2.00 0.65 -8.66
C LYS A 140 2.77 -0.34 -9.53
N GLY A 141 2.93 -1.57 -9.04
CA GLY A 141 3.51 -2.68 -9.81
C GLY A 141 5.04 -2.76 -9.83
N THR A 142 5.75 -1.73 -9.37
CA THR A 142 7.22 -1.71 -9.33
C THR A 142 7.78 -2.44 -8.10
N LYS A 143 8.91 -3.14 -8.27
CA LYS A 143 9.65 -3.81 -7.19
C LYS A 143 11.15 -3.58 -7.35
N PRO A 144 11.80 -2.79 -6.47
CA PRO A 144 11.22 -2.06 -5.34
C PRO A 144 10.24 -0.97 -5.78
N PRO A 145 9.31 -0.54 -4.90
CA PRO A 145 8.36 0.51 -5.24
C PRO A 145 9.08 1.83 -5.50
N GLN A 146 8.81 2.41 -6.66
CA GLN A 146 9.34 3.71 -7.04
C GLN A 146 8.47 4.82 -6.44
N LEU A 147 9.07 5.65 -5.60
CA LEU A 147 8.36 6.71 -4.89
C LEU A 147 8.13 7.92 -5.80
N ARG A 148 6.96 8.54 -5.67
CA ARG A 148 6.64 9.80 -6.36
C ARG A 148 6.79 10.98 -5.39
N GLY A 149 6.23 10.86 -4.18
CA GLY A 149 6.31 11.92 -3.19
C GLY A 149 5.47 11.64 -1.95
N ILE A 150 5.39 12.64 -1.07
CA ILE A 150 4.56 12.62 0.13
C ILE A 150 3.25 13.37 -0.13
N LEU A 151 2.13 12.71 0.12
CA LEU A 151 0.78 13.24 -0.11
C LEU A 151 -0.04 13.20 1.17
N CYS A 152 -0.90 14.20 1.39
CA CYS A 152 -1.91 14.09 2.44
C CYS A 152 -2.86 12.91 2.15
N LYS A 153 -3.55 12.42 3.19
CA LYS A 153 -4.46 11.29 3.07
C LYS A 153 -5.52 11.51 1.98
N HIS A 154 -6.06 12.74 1.88
CA HIS A 154 -7.10 13.06 0.91
C HIS A 154 -6.59 12.98 -0.53
N CYS A 155 -5.46 13.62 -0.84
CA CYS A 155 -4.90 13.59 -2.19
C CYS A 155 -4.49 12.17 -2.60
N ASN A 156 -3.82 11.42 -1.71
CA ASN A 156 -3.41 10.04 -1.97
C ASN A 156 -4.61 9.12 -2.22
N SER A 157 -5.64 9.20 -1.38
CA SER A 157 -6.87 8.43 -1.59
C SER A 157 -7.63 8.90 -2.83
N GLY A 158 -7.68 10.20 -3.11
CA GLY A 158 -8.38 10.79 -4.25
C GLY A 158 -7.84 10.28 -5.58
N ILE A 159 -6.52 10.39 -5.80
CA ILE A 159 -5.90 9.81 -7.02
C ILE A 159 -6.07 8.29 -7.06
N GLY A 160 -6.08 7.63 -5.90
CA GLY A 160 -6.34 6.19 -5.78
C GLY A 160 -7.73 5.79 -6.28
N GLN A 161 -8.76 6.55 -5.91
CA GLN A 161 -10.14 6.33 -6.34
C GLN A 161 -10.33 6.58 -7.84
N LEU A 162 -9.58 7.54 -8.40
CA LEU A 162 -9.49 7.80 -9.84
C LEU A 162 -8.42 6.92 -10.53
N LYS A 163 -8.03 5.82 -9.88
CA LYS A 163 -7.13 4.79 -10.41
C LYS A 163 -5.75 5.28 -10.86
N HIS A 164 -5.35 6.50 -10.49
CA HIS A 164 -4.15 7.19 -10.98
C HIS A 164 -4.17 7.43 -12.50
N ASP A 165 -5.36 7.45 -13.09
CA ASP A 165 -5.56 7.63 -14.53
C ASP A 165 -5.81 9.11 -14.81
N VAL A 166 -4.87 9.74 -15.53
CA VAL A 166 -4.94 11.16 -15.90
C VAL A 166 -6.18 11.48 -16.74
N ASN A 167 -6.63 10.56 -17.59
CA ASN A 167 -7.82 10.75 -18.42
C ASN A 167 -9.09 10.72 -17.56
N LEU A 168 -9.12 9.85 -16.54
CA LEU A 168 -10.25 9.80 -15.60
C LEU A 168 -10.30 11.02 -14.68
N ILE A 169 -9.15 11.56 -14.29
CA ILE A 169 -9.05 12.82 -13.55
C ILE A 169 -9.52 13.98 -14.45
N GLN A 170 -9.12 13.99 -15.73
CA GLN A 170 -9.58 14.99 -16.68
C GLN A 170 -11.10 14.93 -16.89
N ALA A 171 -11.68 13.74 -17.06
CA ALA A 171 -13.13 13.58 -17.14
C ALA A 171 -13.87 14.09 -15.88
N SER A 172 -13.21 14.05 -14.72
CA SER A 172 -13.73 14.60 -13.46
C SER A 172 -13.72 16.14 -13.47
N ILE A 173 -12.68 16.76 -14.03
CA ILE A 173 -12.60 18.21 -14.28
C ILE A 173 -13.70 18.64 -15.24
N ASP A 174 -13.84 17.92 -16.36
CA ASP A 174 -14.84 18.21 -17.38
C ASP A 174 -16.26 18.07 -16.80
N TYR A 175 -16.49 17.08 -15.93
CA TYR A 175 -17.75 16.92 -15.23
C TYR A 175 -18.10 18.09 -14.30
N LEU A 176 -17.11 18.61 -13.56
CA LEU A 176 -17.32 19.76 -12.67
C LEU A 176 -17.52 21.07 -13.44
N ASN A 177 -16.85 21.23 -14.59
CA ASN A 177 -16.95 22.44 -15.41
C ASN A 177 -18.21 22.45 -16.28
N ASN A 178 -18.67 21.29 -16.75
CA ASN A 178 -19.88 21.18 -17.57
C ASN A 178 -21.14 21.22 -16.69
N ASN A 179 -21.47 22.42 -16.20
CA ASN A 179 -22.75 22.74 -15.59
C ASN A 179 -23.89 22.81 -16.63
N LEU A 180 -24.03 21.80 -17.50
CA LEU A 180 -25.18 21.70 -18.39
C LEU A 180 -26.41 21.29 -17.56
N SER A 181 -26.95 22.31 -16.90
CA SER A 181 -28.36 22.63 -16.71
C SER A 181 -29.32 21.59 -17.29
N HIS A 182 -29.47 20.46 -16.61
CA HIS A 182 -30.78 19.83 -16.51
C HIS A 182 -31.47 20.46 -15.31
N SER A 183 -31.71 21.77 -15.41
CA SER A 183 -32.77 22.45 -14.69
C SER A 183 -34.11 21.91 -15.20
N HIS A 184 -34.35 20.62 -15.05
CA HIS A 184 -35.71 20.15 -15.06
C HIS A 184 -36.31 20.70 -13.78
N LYS A 185 -37.26 21.63 -13.97
CA LYS A 185 -38.29 22.02 -13.00
C LYS A 185 -38.93 20.74 -12.47
N ILE A 186 -38.27 20.09 -11.53
CA ILE A 186 -38.75 18.93 -10.81
C ILE A 186 -38.82 19.37 -9.36
N SER A 187 -39.66 20.37 -9.11
CA SER A 187 -40.06 20.77 -7.77
C SER A 187 -41.19 19.88 -7.23
N TYR A 188 -41.84 19.08 -8.09
CA TYR A 188 -43.08 18.35 -7.77
C TYR A 188 -42.97 16.82 -7.75
N ILE A 189 -41.80 16.22 -8.05
CA ILE A 189 -41.66 14.74 -8.03
C ILE A 189 -41.07 14.28 -6.69
N PRO A 190 -41.61 13.22 -6.06
CA PRO A 190 -41.00 12.61 -4.88
C PRO A 190 -39.52 12.27 -5.09
N ASN A 191 -38.68 12.56 -4.09
CA ASN A 191 -37.23 12.45 -4.20
C ASN A 191 -36.75 11.08 -4.73
N HIS A 192 -37.35 9.97 -4.31
CA HIS A 192 -36.94 8.64 -4.76
C HIS A 192 -37.15 8.42 -6.27
N THR A 193 -38.24 8.93 -6.84
CA THR A 193 -38.56 8.82 -8.27
C THR A 193 -37.64 9.69 -9.12
N LYS A 194 -37.30 10.89 -8.64
CA LYS A 194 -36.37 11.82 -9.31
C LYS A 194 -34.98 11.21 -9.49
N LEU A 195 -34.47 10.55 -8.45
CA LEU A 195 -33.13 9.93 -8.47
C LEU A 195 -33.07 8.74 -9.43
N GLU A 196 -34.15 7.99 -9.56
CA GLU A 196 -34.22 6.83 -10.45
C GLU A 196 -34.28 7.23 -11.93
N ILE A 197 -35.04 8.28 -12.26
CA ILE A 197 -35.08 8.85 -13.62
C ILE A 197 -33.67 9.25 -14.08
N ILE A 198 -32.89 9.93 -13.23
CA ILE A 198 -31.51 10.34 -13.57
C ILE A 198 -30.65 9.11 -13.88
N ARG A 199 -30.78 8.03 -13.11
CA ARG A 199 -30.02 6.79 -13.34
C ARG A 199 -30.43 6.10 -14.63
N GLN A 200 -31.72 6.03 -14.92
CA GLN A 200 -32.24 5.44 -16.15
C GLN A 200 -31.80 6.21 -17.39
N LEU A 201 -31.88 7.55 -17.37
CA LEU A 201 -31.39 8.41 -18.45
C LEU A 201 -29.88 8.25 -18.67
N GLN A 202 -29.13 7.91 -17.62
CA GLN A 202 -27.71 7.58 -17.70
C GLN A 202 -27.42 6.09 -17.96
N GLN A 203 -28.44 5.28 -18.26
CA GLN A 203 -28.33 3.85 -18.49
C GLN A 203 -27.63 3.11 -17.32
N HIS A 204 -27.84 3.59 -16.10
CA HIS A 204 -27.21 3.10 -14.87
C HIS A 204 -25.67 3.13 -14.88
N LEU A 205 -25.08 4.02 -15.68
CA LEU A 205 -23.63 4.24 -15.73
C LEU A 205 -23.21 5.54 -15.05
N CYS A 206 -22.04 5.50 -14.41
CA CYS A 206 -21.41 6.68 -13.82
C CYS A 206 -21.16 7.74 -14.90
N LYS A 207 -21.55 8.98 -14.64
CA LYS A 207 -21.39 10.08 -15.61
C LYS A 207 -19.91 10.37 -15.93
N ILE A 208 -18.99 10.11 -15.00
CA ILE A 208 -17.55 10.31 -15.16
C ILE A 208 -16.89 9.09 -15.82
N CYS A 209 -16.81 7.96 -15.11
CA CYS A 209 -16.04 6.80 -15.58
C CYS A 209 -16.76 5.88 -16.57
N LYS A 210 -18.07 6.12 -16.81
CA LYS A 210 -18.94 5.28 -17.67
C LYS A 210 -19.01 3.82 -17.25
N GLN A 211 -18.73 3.51 -15.98
CA GLN A 211 -18.86 2.18 -15.40
C GLN A 211 -20.08 2.09 -14.49
N PRO A 212 -20.67 0.89 -14.31
CA PRO A 212 -21.73 0.69 -13.32
C PRO A 212 -21.18 0.84 -11.88
N GLU A 213 -22.08 0.98 -10.91
CA GLU A 213 -21.71 0.86 -9.51
C GLU A 213 -21.32 -0.59 -9.19
N THR A 214 -20.17 -0.78 -8.57
CA THR A 214 -19.69 -2.09 -8.11
C THR A 214 -19.72 -2.21 -6.59
N THR A 215 -19.84 -1.08 -5.88
CA THR A 215 -19.85 -1.01 -4.43
C THR A 215 -21.24 -1.34 -3.91
N LYS A 216 -21.32 -2.43 -3.14
CA LYS A 216 -22.55 -2.84 -2.48
C LYS A 216 -22.80 -1.96 -1.25
N HIS A 217 -24.01 -1.44 -1.14
CA HIS A 217 -24.47 -0.69 0.01
C HIS A 217 -24.67 -1.64 1.20
N HIS A 218 -24.15 -1.26 2.37
CA HIS A 218 -24.08 -2.14 3.54
C HIS A 218 -25.46 -2.62 4.03
N TYR A 219 -26.50 -1.78 3.89
CA TYR A 219 -27.82 -2.08 4.47
C TYR A 219 -28.69 -3.00 3.62
N ASN A 220 -28.58 -2.93 2.29
CA ASN A 220 -29.50 -3.62 1.37
C ASN A 220 -28.77 -4.34 0.22
N ASN A 221 -27.44 -4.41 0.27
CA ASN A 221 -26.59 -5.06 -0.72
C ASN A 221 -26.76 -4.55 -2.16
N SER A 222 -27.41 -3.40 -2.34
CA SER A 222 -27.67 -2.81 -3.65
C SER A 222 -26.45 -2.06 -4.18
N SER A 223 -26.23 -2.07 -5.49
CA SER A 223 -25.14 -1.34 -6.15
C SER A 223 -25.74 -0.20 -6.96
N ILE A 224 -26.01 0.91 -6.28
CA ILE A 224 -26.76 2.04 -6.83
C ILE A 224 -25.84 3.25 -6.95
N LEU A 225 -25.91 3.94 -8.10
CA LEU A 225 -25.19 5.20 -8.30
C LEU A 225 -25.71 6.31 -7.37
N LYS A 226 -24.79 7.10 -6.85
CA LYS A 226 -25.06 8.27 -6.01
C LYS A 226 -25.38 9.46 -6.89
N VAL A 227 -26.39 10.24 -6.52
CA VAL A 227 -26.70 11.48 -7.25
C VAL A 227 -25.85 12.60 -6.69
N ASP A 228 -25.03 13.17 -7.56
CA ASP A 228 -24.13 14.26 -7.28
C ASP A 228 -24.79 15.59 -7.69
N HIS A 229 -24.51 16.62 -6.90
CA HIS A 229 -25.07 17.95 -7.05
C HIS A 229 -24.01 18.99 -6.70
N ASP A 230 -24.13 20.16 -7.33
CA ASP A 230 -23.29 21.29 -6.98
C ASP A 230 -23.68 21.83 -5.60
N HIS A 231 -22.73 21.88 -4.68
CA HIS A 231 -23.00 22.30 -3.30
C HIS A 231 -23.27 23.81 -3.14
N LYS A 232 -23.06 24.63 -4.19
CA LYS A 232 -23.37 26.07 -4.18
C LYS A 232 -24.79 26.35 -4.68
N SER A 233 -25.16 25.76 -5.81
CA SER A 233 -26.45 25.98 -6.48
C SER A 233 -27.52 24.95 -6.12
N GLY A 234 -27.13 23.80 -5.57
CA GLY A 234 -28.01 22.65 -5.33
C GLY A 234 -28.42 21.92 -6.60
N LEU A 235 -27.92 22.33 -7.78
CA LEU A 235 -28.27 21.72 -9.06
C LEU A 235 -27.66 20.33 -9.17
N VAL A 236 -28.49 19.37 -9.57
CA VAL A 236 -28.04 18.00 -9.85
C VAL A 236 -27.17 17.99 -11.10
N ARG A 237 -25.96 17.43 -10.98
CA ARG A 237 -25.01 17.28 -12.09
C ARG A 237 -25.14 15.91 -12.79
N GLY A 238 -25.40 14.86 -12.01
CA GLY A 238 -25.64 13.51 -12.55
C GLY A 238 -25.47 12.41 -11.52
N ALA A 239 -25.60 11.16 -11.95
CA ALA A 239 -25.34 9.99 -11.12
C ALA A 239 -23.89 9.48 -11.28
N LEU A 240 -23.21 9.25 -10.17
CA LEU A 240 -21.81 8.83 -10.09
C LEU A 240 -21.66 7.52 -9.31
N CYS A 241 -20.64 6.73 -9.63
CA CYS A 241 -20.25 5.62 -8.77
C CYS A 241 -19.57 6.14 -7.50
N SER A 242 -19.56 5.34 -6.44
CA SER A 242 -19.03 5.68 -5.13
C SER A 242 -17.58 6.15 -5.20
N ASN A 243 -16.75 5.52 -6.04
CA ASN A 243 -15.34 5.89 -6.18
C ASN A 243 -15.19 7.30 -6.78
N CYS A 244 -15.89 7.60 -7.88
CA CYS A 244 -15.82 8.92 -8.51
C CYS A 244 -16.39 9.99 -7.58
N ASN A 245 -17.54 9.74 -6.95
CA ASN A 245 -18.18 10.67 -6.03
C ASN A 245 -17.29 10.98 -4.81
N VAL A 246 -16.67 9.96 -4.22
CA VAL A 246 -15.73 10.15 -3.09
C VAL A 246 -14.48 10.90 -3.55
N ALA A 247 -13.97 10.61 -4.74
CA ALA A 247 -12.79 11.30 -5.26
C ALA A 247 -13.02 12.81 -5.41
N LEU A 248 -14.16 13.22 -5.99
CA LEU A 248 -14.52 14.64 -6.10
C LEU A 248 -14.51 15.33 -4.73
N GLY A 249 -15.21 14.74 -3.74
CA GLY A 249 -15.23 15.26 -2.38
C GLY A 249 -13.84 15.32 -1.73
N LEU A 250 -12.96 14.35 -1.97
CA LEU A 250 -11.57 14.38 -1.47
C LEU A 250 -10.72 15.49 -2.10
N PHE A 251 -11.08 15.94 -3.30
CA PHE A 251 -10.51 17.11 -3.97
C PHE A 251 -11.36 18.37 -3.77
N ASN A 252 -12.30 18.37 -2.81
CA ASN A 252 -13.20 19.48 -2.52
C ASN A 252 -13.92 20.02 -3.76
N ASP A 253 -14.28 19.13 -4.70
CA ASP A 253 -14.92 19.47 -5.98
C ASP A 253 -14.16 20.57 -6.75
N SER A 254 -12.82 20.62 -6.61
CA SER A 254 -11.99 21.68 -7.18
C SER A 254 -11.30 21.21 -8.47
N PRO A 255 -11.67 21.77 -9.64
CA PRO A 255 -10.94 21.53 -10.89
C PRO A 255 -9.45 21.86 -10.78
N ALA A 256 -9.11 22.92 -10.04
CA ALA A 256 -7.72 23.33 -9.84
C ALA A 256 -6.89 22.30 -9.06
N LEU A 257 -7.46 21.63 -8.06
CA LEU A 257 -6.77 20.55 -7.32
C LEU A 257 -6.63 19.28 -8.17
N LEU A 258 -7.65 18.93 -8.95
CA LEU A 258 -7.59 17.82 -9.90
C LEU A 258 -6.51 18.08 -10.98
N GLN A 259 -6.38 19.31 -11.47
CA GLN A 259 -5.33 19.69 -12.41
C GLN A 259 -3.93 19.55 -11.79
N GLN A 260 -3.76 19.90 -10.52
CA GLN A 260 -2.50 19.66 -9.79
C GLN A 260 -2.21 18.16 -9.65
N ALA A 261 -3.24 17.33 -9.44
CA ALA A 261 -3.08 15.88 -9.42
C ALA A 261 -2.62 15.33 -10.78
N ILE A 262 -3.16 15.84 -11.90
CA ILE A 262 -2.68 15.48 -13.26
C ILE A 262 -1.20 15.84 -13.43
N LYS A 263 -0.82 17.08 -13.12
CA LYS A 263 0.58 17.54 -13.21
C LYS A 263 1.51 16.68 -12.37
N TYR A 264 1.09 16.35 -11.15
CA TYR A 264 1.82 15.47 -10.25
C TYR A 264 2.05 14.09 -10.87
N LEU A 265 1.03 13.45 -11.43
CA LEU A 265 1.16 12.12 -12.06
C LEU A 265 2.04 12.15 -13.31
N GLN A 266 1.86 13.15 -14.18
CA GLN A 266 2.61 13.28 -15.43
C GLN A 266 4.11 13.47 -15.22
N ARG A 267 4.52 14.16 -14.13
CA ARG A 267 5.95 14.33 -13.78
C ARG A 267 6.71 13.01 -13.66
N PHE A 268 6.01 11.91 -13.35
CA PHE A 268 6.61 10.60 -13.13
C PHE A 268 6.35 9.58 -14.25
N GLN A 269 5.37 9.83 -15.13
CA GLN A 269 5.14 8.96 -16.31
C GLN A 269 6.34 8.93 -17.25
N ASN A 270 7.04 10.06 -17.41
CA ASN A 270 8.22 10.14 -18.28
C ASN A 270 9.51 9.56 -17.63
N LYS A 271 9.55 9.45 -16.30
CA LYS A 271 10.71 8.93 -15.57
C LYS A 271 10.69 7.40 -15.43
N PHE A 272 9.51 6.80 -15.50
CA PHE A 272 9.31 5.37 -15.30
C PHE A 272 8.33 4.85 -16.36
N PRO A 273 8.79 4.67 -17.61
CA PRO A 273 7.95 4.05 -18.63
C PRO A 273 7.54 2.64 -18.17
N ASN A 274 6.28 2.30 -18.41
CA ASN A 274 5.70 1.00 -18.06
C ASN A 274 6.50 -0.17 -18.62
#